data_AF-A0A453JXZ8-F1
#
_entry.id   AF-A0A453JXZ8-F1
#
_cell.length_a   1.000
_cell.length_b   1.000
_cell.length_c   1.000
_cell.angle_alpha   90.00
_cell.angle_beta   90.00
_cell.angle_gamma   90.00
#
_symmetry.space_group_name_H-M   'P 1'
#
loop_
_entity.id
_entity.type
_entity.pdbx_description
1 polymer ?
#
loop_
_entity_poly.entity_id
_entity_poly.type
_entity_poly.pdbx_seq_one_letter_code
_entity_poly.pdbx_strand_id
1 'polypeptide(L)'
;LAWAGWVCVWTALLLFLLAVLGACSIINRFTRIAGELFGLLIAMLFMQQAIKGLVDEFRIPERENIKALQYIPSWRFANGMFAIVLSFGLLLTALRSRKARSWRYGAGWLRGFIADYGVPLMVLVWTGVSYIPHDSVPKGIPRRLFSPNPWSPGAYDNWTVIKV
;
A
#
# COMPACT_ATOMS: atom_id res chain seq x y z
N LEU A 1 -3.16 15.06 -17.64
CA LEU A 1 -2.02 14.22 -18.10
C LEU A 1 -0.89 15.01 -18.73
N ALA A 2 -1.15 15.83 -19.75
CA ALA A 2 -0.13 16.66 -20.41
C ALA A 2 0.67 17.53 -19.43
N TRP A 3 0.01 18.03 -18.37
CA TRP A 3 0.66 18.77 -17.28
C TRP A 3 1.79 17.97 -16.60
N ALA A 4 1.57 16.70 -16.26
CA ALA A 4 2.60 15.85 -15.64
C ALA A 4 3.77 15.63 -16.60
N GLY A 5 3.49 15.48 -17.90
CA GLY A 5 4.52 15.44 -18.94
C GLY A 5 5.40 16.69 -18.94
N TRP A 6 4.80 17.88 -18.81
CA TRP A 6 5.56 19.13 -18.76
C TRP A 6 6.40 19.26 -17.48
N VAL A 7 5.88 18.81 -16.33
CA VAL A 7 6.66 18.72 -15.07
C VAL A 7 7.87 17.79 -15.24
N CYS A 8 7.70 16.65 -15.92
CA CYS A 8 8.80 15.73 -16.21
C CYS A 8 9.86 16.35 -17.13
N VAL A 9 9.47 17.15 -18.14
CA VAL A 9 10.43 17.86 -19.00
C VAL A 9 11.31 18.81 -18.19
N TRP A 10 10.72 19.62 -17.31
CA TRP A 10 11.48 20.52 -16.43
C TRP A 10 12.36 19.76 -15.45
N THR A 11 11.86 18.67 -14.87
CA THR A 11 12.63 17.83 -13.94
C THR A 11 13.84 17.20 -14.63
N ALA A 12 13.67 16.69 -15.86
CA ALA A 12 14.77 16.13 -16.66
C ALA A 12 15.82 17.18 -17.02
N LEU A 13 15.40 18.38 -17.43
CA LEU A 13 16.31 19.49 -17.71
C LEU A 13 17.13 19.88 -16.47
N LEU A 14 16.48 20.01 -15.31
CA LEU A 14 17.17 20.32 -14.06
C LEU A 14 18.14 19.21 -13.67
N LEU A 15 17.75 17.93 -13.77
CA LEU A 15 18.64 16.80 -13.48
C LEU A 15 19.88 16.80 -14.40
N PHE A 16 19.72 17.10 -15.69
CA PHE A 16 20.83 17.22 -16.63
C PHE A 16 21.79 18.35 -16.22
N LEU A 17 21.24 19.52 -15.86
CA LEU A 17 22.02 20.65 -15.38
C LEU A 17 22.79 20.32 -14.09
N LEU A 18 22.12 19.71 -13.09
CA LEU A 18 22.76 19.29 -11.84
C LEU A 18 23.86 18.23 -12.07
N ALA A 19 23.69 17.34 -13.05
CA ALA A 19 24.69 16.35 -13.41
C ALA A 19 25.95 17.00 -14.01
N VAL A 20 25.78 17.96 -14.94
CA VAL A 20 26.90 18.71 -15.55
C VAL A 20 27.62 19.57 -14.51
N LEU A 21 26.90 20.18 -13.57
CA LEU A 21 27.47 20.98 -12.48
C LEU A 21 28.09 20.15 -11.32
N GLY A 22 28.02 18.81 -11.36
CA GLY A 22 28.65 17.96 -10.35
C GLY A 22 27.96 17.99 -8.98
N ALA A 23 26.64 18.18 -8.95
CA ALA A 23 25.86 18.22 -7.71
C ALA A 23 25.91 16.92 -6.89
N CYS A 24 26.35 15.81 -7.48
CA CYS A 24 26.59 14.54 -6.79
C CYS A 24 27.58 14.67 -5.61
N SER A 25 28.45 15.68 -5.62
CA SER A 25 29.34 15.97 -4.49
C SER A 25 28.59 16.30 -3.18
N ILE A 26 27.34 16.76 -3.26
CA ILE A 26 26.53 17.14 -2.09
C ILE A 26 26.12 15.95 -1.23
N ILE A 27 26.09 14.73 -1.79
CA ILE A 27 25.69 13.53 -1.06
C ILE A 27 26.68 13.16 0.04
N ASN A 28 27.96 13.50 -0.13
CA ASN A 28 28.98 13.28 0.90
C ASN A 28 28.80 14.22 2.10
N ARG A 29 27.99 15.27 1.96
CA ARG A 29 27.59 16.17 3.05
C ARG A 29 26.35 15.67 3.80
N PHE A 30 25.62 14.69 3.26
CA PHE A 30 24.49 14.06 3.95
C PHE A 30 25.02 13.24 5.12
N THR A 31 24.73 13.72 6.33
CA THR A 31 25.16 13.05 7.55
C THR A 31 24.29 11.83 7.83
N ARG A 32 24.85 10.87 8.57
CA ARG A 32 24.11 9.72 9.07
C ARG A 32 22.84 10.12 9.84
N ILE A 33 22.91 11.21 10.61
CA ILE A 33 21.78 11.76 11.37
C ILE A 33 20.65 12.18 10.42
N ALA A 34 20.97 12.88 9.33
CA ALA A 34 19.98 13.29 8.33
C ALA A 34 19.32 12.08 7.66
N GLY A 35 20.11 11.03 7.34
CA GLY A 35 19.60 9.79 6.78
C GLY A 35 18.65 9.03 7.72
N GLU A 36 19.01 8.91 9.00
CA GLU A 36 18.17 8.26 10.02
C GLU A 36 16.87 9.02 10.27
N LEU A 37 16.91 10.37 10.33
CA LEU A 37 15.72 11.21 10.47
C LEU A 37 14.80 11.12 9.26
N PHE A 38 15.35 11.14 8.05
CA PHE A 38 14.58 11.00 6.82
C PHE A 38 13.90 9.61 6.73
N GLY A 39 14.63 8.55 7.09
CA GLY A 39 14.07 7.20 7.17
C GLY A 39 12.93 7.10 8.20
N LEU A 40 13.09 7.73 9.37
CA LEU A 40 12.04 7.81 10.39
C LEU A 40 10.80 8.55 9.88
N LEU A 41 10.99 9.67 9.18
CA LEU A 41 9.89 10.46 8.61
C LEU A 41 9.07 9.62 7.63
N ILE A 42 9.73 8.91 6.71
CA ILE A 42 9.04 8.03 5.74
C ILE A 42 8.27 6.94 6.48
N ALA A 43 8.88 6.29 7.47
CA ALA A 43 8.23 5.23 8.24
C ALA A 43 6.99 5.75 8.99
N MET A 44 7.06 6.94 9.58
CA MET A 44 5.95 7.59 10.27
C MET A 44 4.80 7.91 9.30
N LEU A 45 5.10 8.52 8.15
CA LEU A 45 4.09 8.82 7.12
C LEU A 45 3.45 7.55 6.57
N PHE A 46 4.23 6.49 6.36
CA PHE A 46 3.71 5.22 5.85
C PHE A 46 2.78 4.55 6.87
N MET A 47 3.13 4.58 8.15
CA MET A 47 2.25 4.09 9.23
C MET A 47 0.95 4.90 9.32
N GLN A 48 1.02 6.23 9.18
CA GLN A 48 -0.16 7.09 9.13
C GLN A 48 -1.08 6.74 7.95
N GLN A 49 -0.52 6.55 6.74
CA GLN A 49 -1.32 6.17 5.57
C GLN A 49 -1.92 4.76 5.70
N ALA A 50 -1.21 3.82 6.34
CA ALA A 50 -1.76 2.51 6.64
C ALA A 50 -2.96 2.56 7.60
N ILE A 51 -2.87 3.37 8.66
CA ILE A 51 -3.99 3.61 9.58
C ILE A 51 -5.15 4.29 8.85
N LYS A 52 -4.87 5.31 8.03
CA LYS A 52 -5.90 5.99 7.23
C LYS A 52 -6.60 5.01 6.29
N GLY A 53 -5.85 4.15 5.59
CA GLY A 53 -6.42 3.12 4.73
C GLY A 53 -7.31 2.12 5.49
N LEU A 54 -6.94 1.75 6.72
CA LEU A 54 -7.79 0.90 7.56
C LEU A 54 -9.08 1.61 8.00
N VAL A 55 -9.01 2.90 8.33
CA VAL A 55 -10.18 3.70 8.71
C VAL A 55 -11.09 3.95 7.51
N ASP A 56 -10.53 4.14 6.33
CA ASP A 56 -11.29 4.38 5.09
C ASP A 56 -12.16 3.17 4.71
N GLU A 57 -11.81 1.95 5.11
CA GLU A 57 -12.63 0.75 4.92
C GLU A 57 -13.95 0.78 5.72
N PHE A 58 -13.98 1.50 6.86
CA PHE A 58 -15.20 1.71 7.65
C PHE A 58 -16.06 2.85 7.09
N ARG A 59 -15.48 3.70 6.23
CA ARG A 59 -16.14 4.88 5.67
C ARG A 59 -16.70 4.55 4.29
N ILE A 60 -17.75 5.27 3.91
CA ILE A 60 -18.30 5.17 2.55
C ILE A 60 -17.41 6.02 1.65
N PRO A 61 -16.83 5.48 0.57
CA PRO A 61 -16.09 6.28 -0.38
C PRO A 61 -17.06 7.27 -1.05
N GLU A 62 -16.73 8.55 -1.00
CA GLU A 62 -17.56 9.65 -1.54
C GLU A 62 -17.84 9.53 -3.05
N ARG A 63 -17.12 8.64 -3.75
CA ARG A 63 -17.19 8.43 -5.20
C ARG A 63 -18.05 7.23 -5.63
N GLU A 64 -18.60 6.45 -4.70
CA GLU A 64 -19.38 5.25 -5.04
C GLU A 64 -20.88 5.40 -4.76
N ASN A 65 -21.68 4.57 -5.44
CA ASN A 65 -23.13 4.56 -5.32
C ASN A 65 -23.57 4.18 -3.90
N ILE A 66 -24.09 5.16 -3.15
CA ILE A 66 -24.55 5.03 -1.75
C ILE A 66 -25.60 3.91 -1.57
N LYS A 67 -26.32 3.55 -2.65
CA LYS A 67 -27.36 2.51 -2.65
C LYS A 67 -26.84 1.07 -2.81
N ALA A 68 -25.54 0.87 -2.96
CA ALA A 68 -24.99 -0.48 -3.16
C ALA A 68 -25.10 -1.32 -1.88
N LEU A 69 -25.38 -2.63 -2.03
CA LEU A 69 -25.55 -3.60 -0.93
C LEU A 69 -24.35 -3.66 0.02
N GLN A 70 -23.15 -3.32 -0.49
CA GLN A 70 -21.89 -3.20 0.26
C GLN A 70 -21.91 -2.11 1.35
N TYR A 71 -22.75 -1.08 1.22
CA TYR A 71 -22.81 0.04 2.17
C TYR A 71 -23.93 -0.06 3.22
N ILE A 72 -24.60 -1.21 3.30
CA ILE A 72 -25.50 -1.49 4.42
C ILE A 72 -24.67 -1.50 5.73
N PRO A 73 -25.15 -0.89 6.84
CA PRO A 73 -24.39 -0.80 8.09
C PRO A 73 -23.77 -2.12 8.58
N SER A 74 -24.51 -3.23 8.48
CA SER A 74 -24.05 -4.56 8.89
C SER A 74 -22.86 -5.07 8.05
N TRP A 75 -22.91 -4.88 6.72
CA TRP A 75 -21.84 -5.31 5.82
C TRP A 75 -20.60 -4.41 5.92
N ARG A 76 -20.79 -3.10 6.14
CA ARG A 76 -19.68 -2.17 6.40
C ARG A 76 -18.91 -2.54 7.66
N PHE A 77 -19.63 -2.80 8.75
CA PHE A 77 -18.99 -3.19 10.01
C PHE A 77 -18.25 -4.53 9.85
N ALA A 78 -18.88 -5.52 9.21
CA ALA A 78 -18.25 -6.81 8.96
C ALA A 78 -16.98 -6.68 8.09
N ASN A 79 -17.03 -5.89 7.03
CA ASN A 79 -15.89 -5.68 6.13
C ASN A 79 -14.74 -4.93 6.82
N GLY A 80 -15.03 -3.86 7.57
CA GLY A 80 -14.01 -3.14 8.32
C GLY A 80 -13.36 -4.01 9.42
N MET A 81 -14.16 -4.79 10.16
CA MET A 81 -13.62 -5.74 11.14
C MET A 81 -12.76 -6.82 10.47
N PHE A 82 -13.17 -7.31 9.30
CA PHE A 82 -12.40 -8.27 8.51
C PHE A 82 -11.07 -7.67 8.04
N ALA A 83 -11.07 -6.42 7.57
CA ALA A 83 -9.86 -5.72 7.17
C ALA A 83 -8.86 -5.53 8.32
N ILE A 84 -9.34 -5.24 9.54
CA ILE A 84 -8.48 -5.20 10.74
C ILE A 84 -7.83 -6.57 10.97
N VAL A 85 -8.61 -7.66 10.95
CA VAL A 85 -8.08 -9.02 11.17
C VAL A 85 -7.05 -9.39 10.11
N LEU A 86 -7.33 -9.13 8.83
CA LEU A 86 -6.41 -9.41 7.73
C LEU A 86 -5.11 -8.58 7.83
N SER A 87 -5.22 -7.29 8.17
CA SER A 87 -4.07 -6.38 8.26
C SER A 87 -3.15 -6.73 9.43
N PHE A 88 -3.69 -6.89 10.64
CA PHE A 88 -2.89 -7.31 11.79
C PHE A 88 -2.39 -8.76 11.65
N GLY A 89 -3.20 -9.64 11.07
CA GLY A 89 -2.83 -11.01 10.74
C GLY A 89 -1.62 -11.06 9.81
N LEU A 90 -1.67 -10.33 8.69
CA LEU A 90 -0.56 -10.21 7.74
C LEU A 90 0.68 -9.60 8.41
N LEU A 91 0.53 -8.52 9.18
CA LEU A 91 1.64 -7.88 9.88
C LEU A 91 2.35 -8.84 10.83
N LEU A 92 1.60 -9.51 11.72
CA LEU A 92 2.17 -10.42 12.71
C LEU A 92 2.83 -11.62 12.04
N THR A 93 2.17 -12.24 11.07
CA THR A 93 2.72 -13.41 10.36
C THR A 93 3.92 -13.06 9.49
N ALA A 94 3.94 -11.90 8.83
CA ALA A 94 5.10 -11.43 8.07
C ALA A 94 6.30 -11.14 8.99
N LEU A 95 6.07 -10.52 10.15
CA LEU A 95 7.12 -10.30 11.16
C LEU A 95 7.65 -11.62 11.72
N ARG A 96 6.78 -12.61 11.94
CA ARG A 96 7.17 -13.97 12.34
C ARG A 96 7.98 -14.66 11.25
N SER A 97 7.60 -14.50 9.98
CA SER A 97 8.34 -15.07 8.83
C SER A 97 9.75 -14.50 8.73
N ARG A 98 9.94 -13.20 8.98
CA ARG A 98 11.27 -12.59 9.01
C ARG A 98 12.15 -13.12 10.16
N LYS A 99 11.52 -13.50 11.28
CA LYS A 99 12.19 -14.15 12.43
C LYS A 99 12.34 -15.67 12.26
N ALA A 100 11.81 -16.28 11.20
CA ALA A 100 11.88 -17.72 10.97
C ALA A 100 13.33 -18.22 10.82
N ARG A 101 14.28 -17.36 10.44
CA ARG A 101 15.70 -17.73 10.35
C ARG A 101 16.31 -18.16 11.69
N SER A 102 15.81 -17.70 12.84
CA SER A 102 16.30 -18.13 14.16
C SER A 102 15.49 -19.25 14.80
N TRP A 103 14.51 -19.83 14.07
CA TRP A 103 13.67 -20.89 14.62
C TRP A 103 14.47 -22.19 14.78
N ARG A 104 14.40 -22.77 15.97
CA ARG A 104 15.05 -24.05 16.32
C ARG A 104 14.35 -25.27 15.72
N TYR A 105 13.11 -25.10 15.26
CA TYR A 105 12.27 -26.15 14.72
C TYR A 105 12.01 -25.88 13.25
N GLY A 106 12.47 -26.79 12.37
CA GLY A 106 12.27 -26.72 10.92
C GLY A 106 13.46 -27.23 10.10
N ALA A 107 13.20 -27.88 8.97
CA ALA A 107 14.24 -28.30 8.04
C ALA A 107 15.00 -27.08 7.47
N GLY A 108 16.32 -27.16 7.37
CA GLY A 108 17.19 -26.03 7.01
C GLY A 108 16.85 -25.37 5.68
N TRP A 109 16.41 -26.14 4.69
CA TRP A 109 16.00 -25.66 3.37
C TRP A 109 14.67 -24.89 3.40
N LEU A 110 13.65 -25.45 4.08
CA LEU A 110 12.33 -24.79 4.24
C LEU A 110 12.44 -23.48 5.03
N ARG A 111 13.31 -23.45 6.05
CA ARG A 111 13.59 -22.26 6.86
C ARG A 111 14.21 -21.13 6.03
N GLY A 112 15.13 -21.46 5.12
CA GLY A 112 15.74 -20.48 4.20
C GLY A 112 14.68 -19.88 3.29
N PHE A 113 13.87 -20.73 2.66
CA PHE A 113 12.79 -20.29 1.77
C PHE A 113 11.76 -19.38 2.48
N ILE A 114 11.32 -19.72 3.69
CA ILE A 114 10.36 -18.91 4.47
C ILE A 114 10.98 -17.60 4.97
N ALA A 115 12.28 -17.57 5.25
CA ALA A 115 12.94 -16.35 5.68
C ALA A 115 13.12 -15.34 4.53
N ASP A 116 13.45 -15.84 3.33
CA ASP A 116 13.74 -15.00 2.16
C ASP A 116 12.45 -14.60 1.42
N TYR A 117 11.46 -15.50 1.31
CA TYR A 117 10.16 -15.25 0.65
C TYR A 117 9.00 -15.06 1.62
N GLY A 118 9.28 -14.82 2.90
CA GLY A 118 8.27 -14.76 3.94
C GLY A 118 7.15 -13.76 3.70
N VAL A 119 7.51 -12.53 3.34
CA VAL A 119 6.53 -11.47 3.07
C VAL A 119 5.62 -11.81 1.89
N PRO A 120 6.12 -12.13 0.67
CA PRO A 120 5.26 -12.48 -0.45
C PRO A 120 4.45 -13.77 -0.20
N LEU A 121 5.01 -14.76 0.50
CA LEU A 121 4.27 -15.98 0.88
C LEU A 121 3.10 -15.67 1.83
N MET A 122 3.31 -14.80 2.82
CA MET A 122 2.22 -14.38 3.71
C MET A 122 1.14 -13.58 2.97
N VAL A 123 1.52 -12.77 1.97
CA VAL A 123 0.53 -12.10 1.10
C VAL A 123 -0.33 -13.13 0.39
N LEU A 124 0.24 -14.20 -0.19
CA LEU A 124 -0.54 -15.25 -0.83
C LEU A 124 -1.47 -15.98 0.14
N VAL A 125 -0.97 -16.33 1.33
CA VAL A 125 -1.76 -17.02 2.36
C VAL A 125 -2.95 -16.15 2.81
N TRP A 126 -2.71 -14.88 3.15
CA TRP A 126 -3.77 -13.98 3.62
C TRP A 126 -4.72 -13.56 2.51
N THR A 127 -4.24 -13.48 1.27
CA THR A 127 -5.11 -13.33 0.10
C THR A 127 -6.01 -14.55 -0.02
N GLY A 128 -5.48 -15.77 0.09
CA GLY A 128 -6.28 -17.01 0.10
C GLY A 128 -7.33 -17.01 1.21
N VAL A 129 -6.97 -16.64 2.44
CA VAL A 129 -7.90 -16.51 3.58
C VAL A 129 -9.01 -15.50 3.29
N SER A 130 -8.68 -14.40 2.61
CA SER A 130 -9.68 -13.41 2.18
C SER A 130 -10.73 -13.98 1.22
N TYR A 131 -10.40 -15.01 0.43
CA TYR A 131 -11.31 -15.65 -0.53
C TYR A 131 -12.11 -16.84 0.02
N ILE A 132 -11.82 -17.35 1.22
CA ILE A 132 -12.53 -18.51 1.81
C ILE A 132 -14.05 -18.28 2.00
N PRO A 133 -14.54 -17.09 2.44
CA PRO A 133 -15.97 -16.85 2.63
C PRO A 133 -16.81 -16.71 1.35
N HIS A 134 -16.38 -17.30 0.23
CA HIS A 134 -16.94 -17.07 -1.11
C HIS A 134 -18.45 -17.30 -1.21
N ASP A 135 -18.99 -18.29 -0.51
CA ASP A 135 -20.39 -18.74 -0.67
C ASP A 135 -21.39 -17.97 0.20
N SER A 136 -20.92 -17.25 1.21
CA SER A 136 -21.74 -16.51 2.18
C SER A 136 -21.87 -15.01 1.86
N VAL A 137 -21.27 -14.54 0.76
CA VAL A 137 -21.25 -13.12 0.38
C VAL A 137 -22.11 -12.84 -0.87
N PRO A 138 -23.04 -11.87 -0.84
CA PRO A 138 -23.83 -11.48 -2.01
C PRO A 138 -22.95 -11.01 -3.18
N LYS A 139 -23.32 -11.35 -4.42
CA LYS A 139 -22.57 -11.11 -5.68
C LYS A 139 -22.23 -9.63 -6.01
N GLY A 140 -22.56 -8.68 -5.14
CA GLY A 140 -22.39 -7.24 -5.34
C GLY A 140 -21.30 -6.56 -4.51
N ILE A 141 -20.54 -7.31 -3.69
CA ILE A 141 -19.43 -6.74 -2.92
C ILE A 141 -18.14 -6.83 -3.76
N PRO A 142 -17.47 -5.71 -4.11
CA PRO A 142 -16.22 -5.71 -4.84
C PRO A 142 -15.16 -6.45 -4.02
N ARG A 143 -14.71 -7.59 -4.56
CA ARG A 143 -13.71 -8.49 -3.96
C ARG A 143 -12.27 -7.98 -4.10
N ARG A 144 -12.10 -6.75 -4.57
CA ARG A 144 -10.82 -6.09 -4.82
C ARG A 144 -10.93 -4.68 -4.25
N LEU A 145 -9.86 -4.20 -3.61
CA LEU A 145 -9.61 -2.76 -3.56
C LEU A 145 -9.75 -2.27 -5.01
N PHE A 146 -10.78 -1.47 -5.28
CA PHE A 146 -10.92 -0.84 -6.58
C PHE A 146 -9.75 0.14 -6.70
N SER A 147 -8.63 -0.33 -7.26
CA SER A 147 -7.60 0.57 -7.75
C SER A 147 -8.15 1.10 -9.07
N PRO A 148 -8.70 2.34 -9.12
CA PRO A 148 -9.17 2.89 -10.37
C PRO A 148 -8.00 2.79 -11.34
N ASN A 149 -8.26 2.27 -12.54
CA ASN A 149 -7.22 2.21 -13.53
C ASN A 149 -6.69 3.65 -13.73
N PRO A 150 -5.37 3.86 -13.91
CA PRO A 150 -4.82 5.21 -13.95
C PRO A 150 -5.47 6.09 -15.01
N TRP A 151 -6.09 5.47 -16.01
CA TRP A 151 -6.69 6.05 -17.20
C TRP A 151 -8.22 6.19 -17.13
N SER A 152 -8.84 5.94 -15.97
CA SER A 152 -10.31 5.90 -15.82
C SER A 152 -10.85 7.28 -15.46
N PRO A 153 -12.05 7.64 -15.96
CA PRO A 153 -12.74 8.84 -15.51
C PRO A 153 -12.97 8.73 -13.99
N GLY A 154 -12.31 9.58 -13.20
CA GLY A 154 -12.26 9.49 -11.73
C GLY A 154 -10.85 9.39 -11.14
N ALA A 155 -9.87 8.83 -11.86
CA ALA A 155 -8.48 8.74 -11.40
C ALA A 155 -7.75 10.12 -11.47
N TYR A 156 -8.18 10.98 -12.41
CA TYR A 156 -7.57 12.30 -12.63
C TYR A 156 -8.28 13.45 -11.91
N ASP A 157 -9.40 13.21 -11.21
CA ASP A 157 -10.21 14.29 -10.61
C ASP A 157 -9.44 15.12 -9.57
N ASN A 158 -8.42 14.55 -8.93
CA ASN A 158 -7.53 15.27 -8.00
C ASN A 158 -6.54 16.20 -8.71
N TRP A 159 -6.34 16.01 -10.02
CA TRP A 159 -5.34 16.71 -10.85
C TRP A 159 -5.99 17.59 -11.93
N THR A 160 -7.29 17.45 -12.18
CA THR A 160 -8.06 18.33 -13.05
C THR A 160 -8.56 19.53 -12.24
N VAL A 161 -7.82 20.63 -12.32
CA VAL A 161 -8.19 21.93 -11.70
C VAL A 161 -9.43 22.55 -12.37
N ILE A 162 -9.78 22.08 -13.57
CA ILE A 162 -10.90 22.60 -14.35
C ILE A 162 -12.08 21.63 -14.20
N LYS A 163 -13.04 21.99 -13.34
CA LYS A 163 -14.42 21.53 -13.49
C LYS A 163 -15.06 22.44 -14.53
N VAL A 164 -15.36 21.91 -15.72
CA VAL A 164 -16.27 22.55 -16.68
C VAL A 164 -17.68 22.11 -16.33
#